data_AF-A0AAW0MY79-F1
#
_entry.id   AF-A0AAW0MY79-F1
#
_cell.length_a   1.000
_cell.length_b   1.000
_cell.length_c   1.000
_cell.angle_alpha   90.00
_cell.angle_beta   90.00
_cell.angle_gamma   90.00
#
_symmetry.space_group_name_H-M   'P 1'
#
loop_
_entity.id
_entity.type
_entity.pdbx_description
1 polymer ?
#
loop_
_entity_poly.entity_id
_entity_poly.type
_entity_poly.pdbx_seq_one_letter_code
_entity_poly.pdbx_strand_id
1 'polypeptide(L)'
;MVTEGGMYVFQLFDYYSASGMTLLWQAFWECVVVAWVYGADRFMDDVARMIGYRPFPWMKWCWSFITPCVCMGIFLFHLVNYKPLTYNNDYIYPWWGEVIGWCLALSSMLCIPVSLLYKLFRAKGSFSQRWAYLTTPIWGGHHLEYMAPDVKSLNSMSPGSEDNKVIIFESVM
;
A
#
# COMPACT_ATOMS: atom_id res chain seq x y z
N MET A 1 -20.42 2.26 -24.49
CA MET A 1 -20.66 0.82 -24.72
C MET A 1 -21.96 0.51 -25.49
N VAL A 2 -22.79 1.49 -25.86
CA VAL A 2 -24.09 1.26 -26.55
C VAL A 2 -24.01 1.43 -28.08
N THR A 3 -22.83 1.75 -28.61
CA THR A 3 -22.58 1.85 -30.06
C THR A 3 -22.29 0.48 -30.68
N GLU A 4 -22.48 0.32 -31.99
CA GLU A 4 -22.15 -0.91 -32.74
C GLU A 4 -20.69 -1.38 -32.54
N GLY A 5 -19.73 -0.44 -32.41
CA GLY A 5 -18.33 -0.73 -32.07
C GLY A 5 -18.04 -0.84 -30.56
N GLY A 6 -19.05 -0.84 -29.71
CA GLY A 6 -18.92 -0.72 -28.26
C GLY A 6 -18.18 -1.89 -27.61
N MET A 7 -18.29 -3.09 -28.19
CA MET A 7 -17.62 -4.30 -27.70
C MET A 7 -16.10 -4.23 -27.85
N TYR A 8 -15.59 -3.60 -28.93
CA TYR A 8 -14.16 -3.40 -29.12
C TYR A 8 -13.59 -2.46 -28.04
N VAL A 9 -14.24 -1.31 -27.83
CA VAL A 9 -13.81 -0.36 -26.79
C VAL A 9 -13.89 -0.99 -25.40
N PHE A 10 -14.93 -1.80 -25.15
CA PHE A 10 -15.07 -2.53 -23.90
C PHE A 10 -13.92 -3.52 -23.67
N GLN A 11 -13.60 -4.35 -24.66
CA GLN A 11 -12.53 -5.34 -24.52
C GLN A 11 -11.16 -4.68 -24.35
N LEU A 12 -10.90 -3.58 -25.06
CA LEU A 12 -9.67 -2.81 -24.88
C LEU A 12 -9.57 -2.25 -23.46
N PHE A 13 -10.66 -1.69 -22.94
CA PHE A 13 -10.69 -1.19 -21.57
C PHE A 13 -10.55 -2.32 -20.53
N ASP A 14 -11.25 -3.43 -20.71
CA ASP A 14 -11.18 -4.59 -19.82
C ASP A 14 -9.75 -5.17 -19.77
N TYR A 15 -9.09 -5.30 -20.93
CA TYR A 15 -7.75 -5.84 -21.04
C TYR A 15 -6.62 -4.89 -20.60
N TYR A 16 -6.79 -3.57 -20.66
CA TYR A 16 -5.72 -2.64 -20.26
C TYR A 16 -5.99 -1.91 -18.94
N SER A 17 -7.25 -1.59 -18.62
CA SER A 17 -7.61 -0.90 -17.38
C SER A 17 -7.89 -1.87 -16.24
N ALA A 18 -8.69 -2.91 -16.49
CA ALA A 18 -9.12 -3.89 -15.48
C ALA A 18 -8.32 -5.20 -15.53
N SER A 19 -7.23 -5.25 -16.30
CA SER A 19 -6.39 -6.43 -16.40
C SER A 19 -5.62 -6.71 -15.12
N GLY A 20 -5.34 -7.99 -14.90
CA GLY A 20 -4.51 -8.45 -13.79
C GLY A 20 -3.18 -7.71 -13.70
N MET A 21 -2.61 -7.21 -14.81
CA MET A 21 -1.32 -6.50 -14.78
C MET A 21 -1.35 -5.22 -13.93
N THR A 22 -2.36 -4.36 -14.10
CA THR A 22 -2.46 -3.10 -13.33
C THR A 22 -2.81 -3.38 -11.88
N LEU A 23 -3.70 -4.35 -11.63
CA LEU A 23 -4.10 -4.75 -10.28
C LEU A 23 -2.95 -5.40 -9.50
N LEU A 24 -2.17 -6.29 -10.14
CA LEU A 24 -1.01 -6.93 -9.51
C LEU A 24 0.08 -5.91 -9.16
N TRP A 25 0.27 -4.89 -10.00
CA TRP A 25 1.17 -3.78 -9.70
C TRP A 25 0.72 -2.98 -8.48
N GLN A 26 -0.57 -2.65 -8.38
CA GLN A 26 -1.11 -1.95 -7.21
C GLN A 26 -0.99 -2.81 -5.95
N ALA A 27 -1.41 -4.08 -6.02
CA ALA A 27 -1.34 -5.02 -4.90
C ALA A 27 0.11 -5.22 -4.42
N PHE A 28 1.09 -5.22 -5.33
CA PHE A 28 2.50 -5.27 -4.97
C PHE A 28 2.90 -4.06 -4.12
N TRP A 29 2.59 -2.85 -4.56
CA TRP A 29 2.92 -1.64 -3.80
C TRP A 29 2.18 -1.57 -2.46
N GLU A 30 0.92 -1.98 -2.41
CA GLU A 30 0.15 -2.07 -1.16
C GLU A 30 0.83 -3.03 -0.16
N CYS A 31 1.22 -4.22 -0.61
CA CYS A 31 1.93 -5.18 0.24
C CYS A 31 3.27 -4.63 0.73
N VAL A 32 4.05 -3.97 -0.15
CA VAL A 32 5.35 -3.37 0.22
C VAL A 32 5.17 -2.26 1.25
N VAL A 33 4.18 -1.38 1.06
CA VAL A 33 3.89 -0.29 1.99
C VAL A 33 3.46 -0.83 3.35
N VAL A 34 2.56 -1.81 3.40
CA VAL A 34 2.11 -2.38 4.68
C VAL A 34 3.23 -3.13 5.39
N ALA A 35 3.99 -3.97 4.67
CA ALA A 35 5.00 -4.82 5.27
C ALA A 35 6.27 -4.06 5.70
N TRP A 36 6.75 -3.14 4.87
CA TRP A 36 8.07 -2.50 5.05
C TRP A 36 7.99 -1.04 5.47
N VAL A 37 7.04 -0.27 4.95
CA VAL A 37 6.92 1.17 5.27
C VAL A 37 6.19 1.37 6.59
N TYR A 38 5.01 0.76 6.74
CA TYR A 38 4.25 0.77 8.00
C TYR A 38 4.91 -0.14 9.04
N GLY A 39 5.32 -1.33 8.60
CA GLY A 39 6.04 -2.33 9.40
C GLY A 39 5.13 -3.51 9.76
N ALA A 40 5.56 -4.71 9.36
CA ALA A 40 4.80 -5.94 9.55
C ALA A 40 4.50 -6.27 11.03
N ASP A 41 5.38 -5.91 11.97
CA ASP A 41 5.12 -6.10 13.40
C ASP A 41 4.00 -5.20 13.92
N ARG A 42 3.98 -3.93 13.52
CA ARG A 42 2.91 -2.99 13.88
C ARG A 42 1.57 -3.44 13.32
N PHE A 43 1.57 -3.90 12.06
CA PHE A 43 0.37 -4.45 11.44
C PHE A 43 -0.17 -5.67 12.20
N MET A 44 0.70 -6.59 12.62
CA MET A 44 0.28 -7.76 13.41
C MET A 44 -0.27 -7.38 14.79
N ASP A 45 0.29 -6.36 15.43
CA ASP A 45 -0.20 -5.87 16.72
C ASP A 45 -1.55 -5.15 16.58
N ASP A 46 -1.76 -4.39 15.50
CA ASP A 46 -3.06 -3.79 15.19
C ASP A 46 -4.12 -4.85 14.88
N VAL A 47 -3.78 -5.88 14.12
CA VAL A 47 -4.66 -7.04 13.89
C VAL A 47 -4.99 -7.71 15.21
N ALA A 48 -3.99 -7.91 16.09
CA ALA A 48 -4.21 -8.52 17.41
C ALA A 48 -5.18 -7.70 18.28
N ARG A 49 -5.13 -6.37 18.20
CA ARG A 49 -6.08 -5.49 18.88
C ARG A 49 -7.50 -5.59 18.31
N MET A 50 -7.64 -5.81 17.00
CA MET A 50 -8.96 -5.97 16.36
C MET A 50 -9.62 -7.31 16.68
N ILE A 51 -8.85 -8.40 16.69
CA ILE A 51 -9.38 -9.77 16.85
C ILE A 51 -9.25 -10.32 18.28
N GLY A 52 -8.51 -9.64 19.16
CA GLY A 52 -8.32 -10.01 20.56
C GLY A 52 -7.24 -11.07 20.83
N TYR A 53 -6.52 -11.54 19.81
CA TYR A 53 -5.38 -12.47 19.95
C TYR A 53 -4.32 -12.21 18.89
N ARG A 54 -3.05 -12.49 19.20
CA ARG A 54 -1.95 -12.30 18.24
C ARG A 54 -1.90 -13.44 17.23
N PRO A 55 -2.02 -13.18 15.92
CA PRO A 55 -1.97 -14.25 14.94
C PRO A 55 -0.58 -14.89 14.85
N PHE A 56 -0.51 -16.10 14.30
CA PHE A 56 0.73 -16.85 14.19
C PHE A 56 1.82 -16.11 13.39
N PRO A 57 3.09 -16.15 13.81
CA PRO A 57 4.20 -15.49 13.11
C PRO A 57 4.38 -15.95 11.65
N TRP A 58 3.95 -17.15 11.29
CA TRP A 58 3.97 -17.62 9.90
C TRP A 58 3.10 -16.76 8.97
N MET A 59 2.00 -16.21 9.46
CA MET A 59 1.13 -15.34 8.69
C MET A 59 1.82 -14.01 8.35
N LYS A 60 2.68 -13.51 9.26
CA LYS A 60 3.55 -12.34 9.01
C LYS A 60 4.48 -12.60 7.82
N TRP A 61 5.14 -13.75 7.78
CA TRP A 61 6.04 -14.11 6.67
C TRP A 61 5.29 -14.27 5.35
N CYS A 62 4.10 -14.85 5.39
CA CYS A 62 3.24 -14.98 4.22
C CYS A 62 2.93 -13.61 3.59
N TRP A 63 2.44 -12.66 4.39
CA TRP A 63 2.06 -11.34 3.89
C TRP A 63 3.24 -10.43 3.58
N SER A 64 4.33 -10.53 4.35
CA SER A 64 5.49 -9.65 4.19
C SER A 64 6.40 -10.04 3.03
N PHE A 65 6.44 -11.32 2.66
CA PHE A 65 7.38 -11.84 1.66
C PHE A 65 6.69 -12.66 0.58
N ILE A 66 5.88 -13.65 0.94
CA ILE A 66 5.30 -14.58 -0.06
C ILE A 66 4.34 -13.83 -0.99
N THR A 67 3.40 -13.06 -0.44
CA THR A 67 2.42 -12.28 -1.22
C THR A 67 3.10 -11.32 -2.22
N PRO A 68 4.01 -10.40 -1.81
CA PRO A 68 4.66 -9.51 -2.78
C PRO A 68 5.53 -10.26 -3.79
N CYS A 69 6.19 -11.36 -3.40
CA CYS A 69 6.95 -12.19 -4.34
C CYS A 69 6.07 -12.86 -5.39
N VAL A 70 4.91 -13.41 -4.99
CA VAL A 70 3.95 -14.03 -5.91
C VAL A 70 3.34 -12.97 -6.84
N CYS A 71 2.91 -11.82 -6.31
CA CYS A 71 2.38 -10.71 -7.11
C CYS A 71 3.40 -10.24 -8.15
N MET A 72 4.67 -10.05 -7.76
CA MET A 72 5.74 -9.66 -8.67
C MET A 72 6.06 -10.75 -9.69
N GLY A 73 6.07 -12.03 -9.28
CA GLY A 73 6.32 -13.15 -10.18
C GLY A 73 5.25 -13.29 -11.28
N ILE A 74 3.97 -13.20 -10.91
CA ILE A 74 2.87 -13.23 -11.88
C ILE A 74 2.91 -12.00 -12.79
N PHE A 75 3.20 -10.82 -12.24
CA PHE A 75 3.35 -9.59 -13.01
C PHE A 75 4.46 -9.70 -14.07
N LEU A 76 5.64 -10.19 -13.69
CA LEU A 76 6.75 -10.41 -14.62
C LEU A 76 6.41 -11.47 -15.68
N PHE A 77 5.74 -12.55 -15.30
CA PHE A 77 5.29 -13.56 -16.26
C PHE A 77 4.32 -13.00 -17.30
N HIS A 78 3.41 -12.12 -16.87
CA HIS A 78 2.49 -11.41 -17.76
C HIS A 78 3.23 -10.44 -18.71
N LEU A 79 4.26 -9.74 -18.23
CA LEU A 79 5.08 -8.88 -19.08
C LEU A 79 5.86 -9.66 -20.14
N VAL A 80 6.47 -10.79 -19.76
CA VAL A 80 7.28 -11.60 -20.68
C VAL A 80 6.40 -12.28 -21.75
N ASN A 81 5.21 -12.75 -21.36
CA ASN A 81 4.26 -13.39 -22.29
C ASN A 81 3.22 -12.40 -22.84
N TYR A 82 3.53 -11.11 -22.85
CA TYR A 82 2.65 -10.09 -23.40
C TYR A 82 2.37 -10.40 -24.87
N LYS A 83 1.10 -10.57 -25.19
CA LYS A 83 0.63 -10.73 -26.56
C LYS A 83 -0.29 -9.57 -26.90
N PRO A 84 -0.15 -8.97 -28.10
CA PRO A 84 -1.03 -7.90 -28.53
C PRO A 84 -2.48 -8.39 -28.50
N LEU A 85 -3.37 -7.51 -28.02
CA LEU A 85 -4.79 -7.82 -27.88
C LEU A 85 -5.39 -8.13 -29.27
N THR A 86 -6.01 -9.29 -29.41
CA THR A 86 -6.77 -9.68 -30.61
C THR A 86 -8.23 -9.91 -30.24
N TYR A 87 -9.15 -9.31 -30.99
CA TYR A 87 -10.57 -9.60 -30.86
C TYR A 87 -10.95 -10.72 -31.84
N ASN A 88 -11.48 -11.82 -31.29
CA ASN A 88 -11.98 -12.97 -32.04
C ASN A 88 -10.96 -13.64 -33.00
N ASN A 89 -9.65 -13.55 -32.70
CA ASN A 89 -8.52 -14.06 -33.50
C ASN A 89 -8.35 -13.51 -34.94
N ASP A 90 -9.34 -12.81 -35.49
CA ASP A 90 -9.29 -12.20 -36.83
C ASP A 90 -9.00 -10.69 -36.81
N TYR A 91 -9.35 -10.00 -35.71
CA TYR A 91 -9.17 -8.56 -35.60
C TYR A 91 -7.98 -8.21 -34.68
N ILE A 92 -6.88 -7.79 -35.31
CA ILE A 92 -5.71 -7.24 -34.62
C ILE A 92 -5.98 -5.76 -34.37
N TYR A 93 -5.89 -5.33 -33.10
CA TYR A 93 -6.03 -3.91 -32.79
C TYR A 93 -4.95 -3.10 -33.49
N PRO A 94 -5.29 -1.92 -34.04
CA PRO A 94 -4.31 -1.04 -34.63
C PRO A 94 -3.36 -0.51 -33.56
N TRP A 95 -2.14 -0.15 -33.97
CA TRP A 95 -1.07 0.33 -33.08
C TRP A 95 -1.50 1.52 -32.19
N TRP A 96 -2.36 2.42 -32.68
CA TRP A 96 -2.88 3.54 -31.90
C TRP A 96 -3.80 3.07 -30.75
N GLY A 97 -4.53 1.96 -30.94
CA GLY A 97 -5.38 1.37 -29.91
C GLY A 97 -4.54 0.78 -28.78
N GLU A 98 -3.44 0.11 -29.15
CA GLU A 98 -2.44 -0.39 -28.19
C GLU A 98 -1.83 0.75 -27.36
N VAL A 99 -1.46 1.87 -28.00
CA VAL A 99 -0.95 3.06 -27.31
C VAL A 99 -1.98 3.60 -26.31
N ILE A 100 -3.26 3.71 -26.70
CA ILE A 100 -4.33 4.15 -25.78
C ILE A 100 -4.48 3.18 -24.60
N GLY A 101 -4.42 1.87 -24.86
CA GLY A 101 -4.44 0.84 -23.83
C GLY A 101 -3.30 1.00 -22.82
N TRP A 102 -2.06 1.14 -23.30
CA TRP A 102 -0.91 1.38 -22.43
C TRP A 102 -1.00 2.71 -21.68
N CYS A 103 -1.49 3.78 -22.30
CA CYS A 103 -1.74 5.05 -21.61
C CYS A 103 -2.74 4.90 -20.47
N LEU A 104 -3.83 4.14 -20.67
CA LEU A 104 -4.81 3.82 -19.63
C LEU A 104 -4.17 3.02 -18.49
N ALA A 105 -3.41 1.98 -18.81
CA ALA A 105 -2.73 1.14 -17.81
C ALA A 105 -1.73 1.96 -16.98
N LEU A 106 -0.86 2.72 -17.65
CA LEU A 106 0.17 3.55 -17.01
C LEU A 106 -0.42 4.68 -16.17
N SER A 107 -1.57 5.25 -16.55
CA SER A 107 -2.25 6.30 -15.78
C SER A 107 -2.51 5.86 -14.33
N SER A 108 -3.04 4.63 -14.15
CA SER A 108 -3.27 4.07 -12.81
C SER A 108 -1.95 3.71 -12.11
N MET A 109 -1.03 3.03 -12.81
CA MET A 109 0.24 2.57 -12.25
C MET A 109 1.13 3.71 -11.73
N LEU A 110 1.09 4.86 -12.41
CA LEU A 110 1.86 6.05 -12.03
C LEU A 110 1.25 6.83 -10.86
N CYS A 111 -0.02 6.62 -10.52
CA CYS A 111 -0.69 7.36 -9.44
C CYS A 111 0.04 7.20 -8.10
N ILE A 112 0.45 5.98 -7.74
CA ILE A 112 1.23 5.71 -6.51
C ILE A 112 2.58 6.46 -6.50
N PRO A 113 3.51 6.22 -7.44
CA PRO A 113 4.83 6.86 -7.40
C PRO A 113 4.74 8.38 -7.56
N VAL A 114 3.82 8.89 -8.40
CA VAL A 114 3.62 10.34 -8.56
C VAL A 114 3.12 10.96 -7.26
N SER A 115 2.16 10.33 -6.56
CA SER A 115 1.68 10.84 -5.27
C SER A 115 2.77 10.86 -4.20
N LEU A 116 3.64 9.84 -4.18
CA LEU A 116 4.79 9.76 -3.28
C LEU A 116 5.80 10.88 -3.57
N LEU A 117 6.18 11.06 -4.83
CA LEU A 117 7.09 12.13 -5.25
C LEU A 117 6.51 13.52 -4.95
N TYR A 118 5.23 13.74 -5.26
CA TYR A 118 4.56 15.00 -4.99
C TYR A 118 4.58 15.35 -3.50
N LYS A 119 4.27 14.38 -2.62
CA LYS A 119 4.33 14.57 -1.16
C LYS A 119 5.77 14.83 -0.69
N LEU A 120 6.75 14.12 -1.25
CA LEU A 120 8.16 14.26 -0.90
C LEU A 120 8.74 15.62 -1.32
N PHE A 121 8.33 16.15 -2.47
CA PHE A 121 8.76 17.47 -2.95
C PHE A 121 8.12 18.62 -2.16
N ARG A 122 6.84 18.50 -1.75
CA ARG A 122 6.16 19.54 -0.95
C ARG A 122 6.53 19.53 0.53
N ALA A 123 6.97 18.40 1.08
CA ALA A 123 7.41 18.32 2.47
C ALA A 123 8.63 19.23 2.70
N LYS A 124 8.66 19.96 3.82
CA LYS A 124 9.78 20.83 4.19
C LYS A 124 10.84 20.04 4.97
N GLY A 125 12.12 20.37 4.80
CA GLY A 125 13.24 19.77 5.54
C GLY A 125 14.23 18.98 4.67
N SER A 126 15.12 18.23 5.31
CA SER A 126 16.05 17.31 4.65
C SER A 126 15.36 16.02 4.15
N PHE A 127 15.94 15.31 3.17
CA PHE A 127 15.32 14.12 2.58
C PHE A 127 14.92 13.06 3.62
N SER A 128 15.80 12.79 4.59
CA SER A 128 15.54 11.83 5.66
C SER A 128 14.42 12.26 6.60
N GLN A 129 14.33 13.56 6.93
CA GLN A 129 13.27 14.09 7.78
C GLN A 129 11.92 14.06 7.07
N ARG A 130 11.90 14.40 5.77
CA ARG A 130 10.68 14.32 4.95
C ARG A 130 10.16 12.89 4.87
N TRP A 131 11.05 11.93 4.61
CA TRP A 131 10.67 10.53 4.56
C TRP A 131 10.11 10.06 5.90
N ALA A 132 10.84 10.28 7.00
CA ALA A 132 10.39 9.91 8.34
C ALA A 132 9.00 10.50 8.64
N TYR A 133 8.81 11.80 8.40
CA TYR A 133 7.54 12.49 8.62
C TYR A 133 6.39 11.94 7.75
N LEU A 134 6.65 11.58 6.49
CA LEU A 134 5.63 11.02 5.59
C LEU A 134 5.26 9.57 5.92
N THR A 135 6.19 8.82 6.53
CA THR A 135 5.98 7.42 6.93
C THR A 135 5.43 7.24 8.34
N THR A 136 5.42 8.30 9.16
CA THR A 136 4.81 8.25 10.49
C THR A 136 3.29 8.31 10.38
N PRO A 137 2.56 7.32 10.93
CA PRO A 137 1.10 7.37 10.98
C PRO A 137 0.64 8.51 11.90
N ILE A 138 -0.44 9.18 11.52
CA ILE A 138 -1.07 10.21 12.35
C ILE A 138 -2.02 9.50 13.31
N TRP A 139 -1.72 9.54 14.61
CA TRP A 139 -2.57 8.95 15.63
C TRP A 139 -3.68 9.94 16.02
N GLY A 140 -4.93 9.59 15.72
CA GLY A 140 -6.10 10.28 16.28
C GLY A 140 -6.34 9.92 17.76
N GLY A 141 -7.05 10.77 18.50
CA GLY A 141 -7.30 10.58 19.94
C GLY A 141 -7.94 9.22 20.30
N HIS A 142 -8.84 8.72 19.45
CA HIS A 142 -9.45 7.40 19.64
C HIS A 142 -8.45 6.24 19.58
N HIS A 143 -7.35 6.36 18.83
CA HIS A 143 -6.31 5.32 18.79
C HIS A 143 -5.50 5.27 20.10
N LEU A 144 -5.37 6.41 20.80
CA LEU A 144 -4.68 6.48 22.08
C LEU A 144 -5.50 5.85 23.21
N GLU A 145 -6.83 5.91 23.13
CA GLU A 145 -7.72 5.30 24.12
C GLU A 145 -7.57 3.77 24.17
N TYR A 146 -7.33 3.13 23.02
CA TYR A 146 -7.02 1.69 22.96
C TYR A 146 -5.56 1.35 23.28
N MET A 147 -4.63 2.30 23.26
CA MET A 147 -3.24 2.11 23.74
C MET A 147 -3.07 2.37 25.24
N ALA A 148 -3.91 3.22 25.83
CA ALA A 148 -3.87 3.59 27.24
C ALA A 148 -4.01 2.42 28.24
N PRO A 149 -4.77 1.32 28.00
CA PRO A 149 -4.85 0.22 28.96
C PRO A 149 -3.50 -0.46 29.17
N ASP A 150 -2.67 -0.60 28.12
CA ASP A 150 -1.32 -1.16 28.23
C ASP A 150 -0.36 -0.20 28.97
N VAL A 151 -0.45 1.12 28.76
CA VAL A 151 0.41 2.07 29.50
C VAL A 151 0.02 2.13 30.98
N LYS A 152 -1.27 2.03 31.29
CA LYS A 152 -1.76 2.03 32.67
C LYS A 152 -1.44 0.70 33.38
N SER A 153 -1.49 -0.43 32.67
CA SER A 153 -1.06 -1.73 33.19
C SER A 153 0.47 -1.81 33.36
N LEU A 154 1.26 -1.31 32.40
CA LEU A 154 2.72 -1.20 32.48
C LEU A 154 3.16 -0.30 33.64
N ASN A 155 2.48 0.83 33.87
CA ASN A 155 2.74 1.70 35.02
C ASN A 155 2.36 1.04 36.36
N SER A 156 1.38 0.12 36.36
CA SER A 156 1.04 -0.67 37.56
C SER A 156 1.97 -1.86 37.81
N MET A 157 2.75 -2.28 36.81
CA MET A 157 3.72 -3.39 36.91
C MET A 157 5.15 -2.92 37.18
N SER A 158 5.45 -1.62 37.13
CA SER A 158 6.74 -1.07 37.51
C SER A 158 6.69 -0.43 38.90
N PRO A 159 7.21 -1.08 39.96
CA PRO A 159 7.36 -0.42 41.25
C PRO A 159 8.58 0.51 41.18
N GLY A 160 8.33 1.82 41.18
CA GLY A 160 9.35 2.83 41.52
C GLY A 160 9.92 3.62 40.34
N SER A 161 9.39 4.82 40.13
CA SER A 161 10.15 6.06 39.87
C SER A 161 9.16 7.21 39.59
N GLU A 162 8.49 7.67 40.65
CA GLU A 162 7.58 8.81 40.58
C GLU A 162 8.29 10.17 40.46
N ASP A 163 9.62 10.24 40.58
CA ASP A 163 10.33 11.52 40.73
C ASP A 163 10.58 12.29 39.42
N ASN A 164 10.39 11.68 38.23
CA ASN A 164 10.68 12.35 36.95
C ASN A 164 9.45 12.95 36.23
N LYS A 165 8.23 12.77 36.74
CA LYS A 165 7.01 13.26 36.07
C LYS A 165 6.75 14.76 36.24
N VAL A 166 7.25 15.36 37.31
CA VAL A 166 6.98 16.79 37.62
C VAL A 166 7.84 17.73 36.76
N ILE A 167 9.04 17.32 36.36
CA ILE A 167 10.01 18.21 35.69
C ILE A 167 9.69 18.40 34.20
N ILE A 168 9.09 17.41 33.54
CA ILE A 168 8.83 17.49 32.09
C ILE A 168 7.64 18.41 31.76
N PHE A 169 6.63 18.48 32.64
CA PHE A 169 5.42 19.26 32.38
C PHE A 169 5.60 20.79 32.48
N GLU A 170 6.61 21.31 33.17
CA GLU A 170 6.88 22.76 33.20
C GLU A 170 7.66 23.27 31.97
N SER A 171 8.33 22.40 31.22
CA SER A 171 9.18 22.83 30.09
C SER A 171 8.45 23.02 28.75
N VAL A 172 7.14 22.75 28.71
CA VAL A 172 6.32 22.79 27.48
C VAL A 172 5.09 23.70 27.62
N MET A 173 5.15 24.68 28.52
CA MET A 173 4.23 25.84 28.50
C MET A 173 4.91 27.05 27.89
#